data_AF-A0A9E4N7Z9-F1
#
_entry.id   AF-A0A9E4N7Z9-F1
#
_cell.length_a   1.000
_cell.length_b   1.000
_cell.length_c   1.000
_cell.angle_alpha   90.00
_cell.angle_beta   90.00
_cell.angle_gamma   90.00
#
_symmetry.space_group_name_H-M   'P 1'
#
loop_
_entity.id
_entity.type
_entity.pdbx_description
1 polymer ?
#
loop_
_entity_poly.entity_id
_entity_poly.type
_entity_poly.pdbx_seq_one_letter_code
_entity_poly.pdbx_strand_id
1 'polypeptide(L)'
;MSSDKRVGMGPVPTSPEMYINEKQVEGMSILKKFGWKLVCIRRPGFGHALTVLKNSQERAIGVLGEDGILRLTPELKIRQAS
;
A
#
# COMPACT_ATOMS: atom_id res chain seq x y z
N MET A 1 29.27 -17.49 -3.11
CA MET A 1 28.96 -16.05 -3.22
C MET A 1 27.51 -15.92 -3.62
N SER A 2 26.66 -15.36 -2.76
CA SER A 2 25.25 -15.15 -3.07
C SER A 2 25.13 -13.95 -4.00
N SER A 3 24.91 -14.19 -5.29
CA SER A 3 24.60 -13.12 -6.24
C SER A 3 23.41 -12.32 -5.72
N ASP A 4 23.58 -11.01 -5.55
CA ASP A 4 22.50 -10.15 -5.12
C ASP A 4 21.37 -10.24 -6.17
N LYS A 5 20.21 -10.75 -5.75
CA LYS A 5 19.03 -10.87 -6.63
C LYS A 5 18.38 -9.51 -6.91
N ARG A 6 18.83 -8.45 -6.21
CA ARG A 6 18.36 -7.09 -6.42
C ARG A 6 19.13 -6.50 -7.60
N VAL A 7 18.62 -6.74 -8.80
CA VAL A 7 19.15 -6.20 -10.06
C VAL A 7 19.03 -4.68 -10.07
N GLY A 8 20.02 -3.98 -9.51
CA GLY A 8 20.08 -2.51 -9.48
C GLY A 8 18.98 -1.78 -8.71
N MET A 9 18.05 -2.49 -8.07
CA MET A 9 17.02 -1.90 -7.22
C MET A 9 17.50 -1.79 -5.78
N GLY A 10 17.40 -0.59 -5.20
CA GLY A 10 17.63 -0.37 -3.78
C GLY A 10 16.70 -1.26 -2.90
N PRO A 11 17.07 -1.49 -1.63
CA PRO A 11 16.29 -2.33 -0.71
C PRO A 11 14.85 -1.85 -0.50
N VAL A 12 14.62 -0.55 -0.72
CA VAL A 12 13.30 0.07 -0.75
C VAL A 12 13.13 0.73 -2.13
N PRO A 13 12.08 0.38 -2.88
CA PRO A 13 11.80 1.00 -4.17
C PRO A 13 11.46 2.48 -4.02
N THR A 14 11.91 3.30 -4.96
CA THR A 14 11.78 4.76 -4.91
C THR A 14 10.33 5.25 -5.02
N SER A 15 9.46 4.47 -5.68
CA SER A 15 8.06 4.81 -5.92
C SER A 15 7.16 3.62 -5.60
N PRO A 16 6.28 3.70 -4.59
CA PRO A 16 5.31 2.64 -4.29
C PRO A 16 4.32 2.37 -5.43
N GLU A 17 4.07 3.37 -6.28
CA GLU A 17 3.14 3.30 -7.41
C GLU A 17 3.51 2.19 -8.42
N MET A 18 4.78 1.79 -8.49
CA MET A 18 5.22 0.70 -9.37
C MET A 18 4.71 -0.70 -8.96
N TYR A 19 4.04 -0.84 -7.80
CA TYR A 19 3.55 -2.11 -7.26
C TYR A 19 2.04 -2.30 -7.34
N ILE A 20 1.35 -1.32 -7.87
CA ILE A 20 -0.11 -1.26 -7.91
C ILE A 20 -0.54 -0.90 -9.33
N ASN A 21 -1.80 -1.18 -9.66
CA ASN A 21 -2.33 -0.85 -10.97
C ASN A 21 -2.71 0.64 -11.09
N GLU A 22 -3.00 1.09 -12.31
CA GLU A 22 -3.34 2.49 -12.60
C GLU A 22 -4.52 3.03 -11.78
N LYS A 23 -5.61 2.25 -11.66
CA LYS A 23 -6.77 2.63 -10.84
C LYS A 23 -6.42 2.84 -9.37
N GLN A 24 -5.53 2.00 -8.83
CA GLN A 24 -5.01 2.15 -7.49
C GLN A 24 -4.10 3.39 -7.36
N VAL A 25 -3.29 3.71 -8.37
CA VAL A 25 -2.48 4.94 -8.38
C VAL A 25 -3.38 6.18 -8.33
N GLU A 26 -4.43 6.22 -9.16
CA GLU A 26 -5.41 7.30 -9.21
C GLU A 26 -6.17 7.43 -7.89
N GLY A 27 -6.76 6.33 -7.40
CA GLY A 27 -7.49 6.29 -6.14
C GLY A 27 -6.61 6.72 -4.96
N MET A 28 -5.37 6.24 -4.90
CA MET A 28 -4.42 6.65 -3.85
C MET A 28 -4.07 8.13 -3.95
N SER A 29 -3.89 8.68 -5.15
CA SER A 29 -3.62 10.12 -5.36
C SER A 29 -4.75 11.00 -4.83
N ILE A 30 -6.00 10.61 -5.09
CA ILE A 30 -7.20 11.30 -4.56
C ILE A 30 -7.24 11.18 -3.03
N LEU A 31 -7.13 9.96 -2.49
CA LEU A 31 -7.23 9.71 -1.05
C LEU A 31 -6.14 10.42 -0.24
N LYS A 32 -4.92 10.54 -0.79
CA LYS A 32 -3.83 11.32 -0.18
C LYS A 32 -4.25 12.77 0.11
N LYS A 33 -5.07 13.39 -0.75
CA LYS A 33 -5.60 14.76 -0.54
C LYS A 33 -6.55 14.84 0.65
N PHE A 34 -7.20 13.73 1.01
CA PHE A 34 -8.11 13.60 2.16
C PHE A 34 -7.43 13.04 3.42
N GLY A 35 -6.10 13.09 3.49
CA GLY A 35 -5.35 12.70 4.69
C GLY A 35 -5.10 11.19 4.85
N TRP A 36 -5.39 10.39 3.82
CA TRP A 36 -5.01 8.99 3.79
C TRP A 36 -3.51 8.84 3.46
N LYS A 37 -2.85 7.92 4.17
CA LYS A 37 -1.42 7.64 4.01
C LYS A 37 -1.20 6.17 3.72
N LEU A 38 -0.24 5.88 2.85
CA LEU A 38 0.18 4.51 2.57
C LEU A 38 0.85 3.91 3.81
N VAL A 39 0.35 2.74 4.22
CA VAL A 39 0.93 1.94 5.31
C VAL A 39 1.85 0.89 4.71
N CYS A 40 1.32 0.06 3.80
CA CYS A 40 2.10 -0.94 3.09
C CYS A 40 1.38 -1.40 1.81
N ILE A 41 2.16 -2.02 0.92
CA ILE A 41 1.67 -2.79 -0.23
C ILE A 41 2.15 -4.23 -0.03
N ARG A 42 1.23 -5.15 0.23
CA ARG A 42 1.55 -6.57 0.36
C ARG A 42 1.45 -7.23 -1.01
N ARG A 43 2.59 -7.74 -1.48
CA ARG A 43 2.71 -8.48 -2.74
C ARG A 43 2.84 -9.97 -2.45
N PRO A 44 1.77 -10.77 -2.60
CA PRO A 44 1.91 -12.21 -2.52
C PRO A 44 2.68 -12.72 -3.76
N GLY A 45 3.36 -13.86 -3.63
CA GLY A 45 4.03 -14.49 -4.77
C GLY A 45 3.06 -14.95 -5.88
N PHE A 46 1.78 -15.09 -5.53
CA PHE A 46 0.67 -15.40 -6.43
C PHE A 46 -0.56 -14.60 -6.00
N GLY A 47 -1.26 -13.99 -6.95
CA GLY A 47 -2.43 -13.15 -6.68
C GLY A 47 -2.14 -11.63 -6.66
N HIS A 48 -3.14 -10.88 -6.21
CA HIS A 48 -3.21 -9.43 -6.35
C HIS A 48 -2.52 -8.68 -5.20
N ALA A 49 -1.95 -7.51 -5.49
CA ALA A 49 -1.34 -6.66 -4.48
C ALA A 49 -2.42 -6.07 -3.56
N LEU A 50 -2.20 -6.17 -2.24
CA LEU A 50 -3.07 -5.57 -1.23
C LEU A 50 -2.47 -4.26 -0.74
N THR A 51 -3.16 -3.16 -0.98
CA THR A 51 -2.70 -1.81 -0.64
C THR A 51 -3.43 -1.30 0.59
N VAL A 52 -2.71 -1.13 1.70
CA VAL A 52 -3.30 -0.69 2.98
C VAL A 52 -3.07 0.81 3.17
N LEU A 53 -4.15 1.54 3.40
CA LEU A 53 -4.14 2.96 3.70
C LEU A 53 -4.65 3.22 5.12
N LYS A 54 -4.13 4.25 5.78
CA LYS A 54 -4.61 4.73 7.08
C LYS A 54 -4.95 6.21 6.98
N ASN A 55 -6.09 6.60 7.52
CA ASN A 55 -6.41 8.01 7.75
C ASN A 55 -5.88 8.43 9.13
N SER A 56 -5.03 9.46 9.18
CA SER A 56 -4.46 9.93 10.45
C SER A 56 -5.45 10.68 11.35
N GLN A 57 -6.53 11.23 10.78
CA GLN A 57 -7.51 12.04 11.54
C GLN A 57 -8.57 11.14 12.19
N GLU A 58 -9.11 10.19 11.43
CA GLU A 58 -10.27 9.39 11.86
C GLU A 58 -9.91 8.07 12.52
N ARG A 59 -8.60 7.78 12.69
CA ARG A 59 -8.08 6.46 13.10
C ARG A 59 -8.61 5.29 12.24
N ALA A 60 -9.07 5.58 11.03
CA ALA A 60 -9.60 4.60 10.10
C ALA A 60 -8.48 3.91 9.30
N ILE A 61 -8.70 2.64 8.98
CA ILE A 61 -7.83 1.83 8.14
C ILE A 61 -8.69 1.19 7.04
N GLY A 62 -8.13 1.09 5.84
CA GLY A 62 -8.82 0.46 4.73
C GLY A 62 -7.86 -0.15 3.70
N VAL A 63 -8.43 -1.00 2.86
CA VAL A 63 -7.74 -1.63 1.73
C VAL A 63 -8.21 -0.98 0.44
N LEU A 64 -7.25 -0.47 -0.34
CA LEU A 64 -7.49 0.05 -1.67
C LEU A 64 -7.52 -1.12 -2.67
N GLY A 65 -8.71 -1.45 -3.15
CA GLY A 65 -8.93 -2.52 -4.11
C GLY A 65 -8.35 -2.19 -5.49
N GLU A 66 -8.22 -3.22 -6.34
CA GLU A 66 -7.73 -3.08 -7.72
C GLU A 66 -8.62 -2.20 -8.61
N ASP A 67 -9.84 -1.94 -8.17
CA ASP A 67 -10.79 -1.02 -8.79
C ASP A 67 -10.55 0.44 -8.41
N GLY A 68 -9.57 0.73 -7.55
CA GLY A 68 -9.30 2.07 -7.03
C GLY A 68 -10.25 2.50 -5.91
N ILE A 69 -11.10 1.58 -5.41
CA ILE A 69 -12.07 1.87 -4.34
C ILE A 69 -11.50 1.45 -3.00
N LEU A 70 -11.48 2.40 -2.06
CA LEU A 70 -11.10 2.16 -0.67
C LEU A 70 -12.24 1.48 0.08
N ARG A 71 -11.96 0.32 0.67
CA ARG A 71 -12.87 -0.41 1.56
C ARG A 71 -12.36 -0.29 2.98
N LEU A 72 -13.18 0.27 3.87
CA LEU A 72 -12.84 0.35 5.28
C LEU A 72 -12.80 -1.05 5.90
N THR A 73 -11.83 -1.28 6.77
CA THR A 73 -11.56 -2.60 7.35
C THR A 73 -11.35 -2.44 8.86
N PRO A 74 -12.43 -2.22 9.63
CA PRO A 74 -12.35 -1.89 11.06
C PRO A 74 -11.67 -2.98 11.90
N GLU A 75 -11.68 -4.23 11.44
CA GLU A 75 -11.03 -5.38 12.05
C GLU A 75 -9.50 -5.39 11.84
N LEU A 76 -8.98 -4.63 10.86
CA LEU A 76 -7.55 -4.58 10.56
C LEU A 76 -6.84 -3.71 11.60
N LYS A 77 -5.88 -4.30 12.32
CA LYS A 77 -5.10 -3.61 13.36
C LYS A 77 -3.64 -3.48 12.94
N ILE A 78 -3.12 -2.27 12.98
CA ILE A 78 -1.67 -2.01 12.83
C ILE A 78 -1.02 -2.17 14.20
N ARG A 79 -0.15 -3.18 14.34
CA ARG A 79 0.62 -3.41 15.55
C ARG A 79 1.47 -2.17 15.86
N GLN A 80 1.37 -1.66 17.08
CA GLN A 80 2.24 -0.60 17.57
C GLN A 80 3.63 -1.20 17.81
N ALA A 81 4.69 -0.49 17.40
CA ALA A 81 6.04 -0.86 17.77
C ALA A 81 6.20 -0.55 19.27
N SER A 82 6.56 -1.57 20.04
CA SER A 82 6.94 -1.48 21.46
C SER A 82 8.35 -0.93 21.62
#